data_AF-A0A7X6P6S3-F1
#
_entry.id   AF-A0A7X6P6S3-F1
#
_cell.length_a   1.000
_cell.length_b   1.000
_cell.length_c   1.000
_cell.angle_alpha   90.00
_cell.angle_beta   90.00
_cell.angle_gamma   90.00
#
_symmetry.space_group_name_H-M   'P 1'
#
loop_
_entity.id
_entity.type
_entity.pdbx_description
1 polymer ?
#
loop_
_entity_poly.entity_id
_entity_poly.type
_entity_poly.pdbx_seq_one_letter_code
_entity_poly.pdbx_strand_id
1 'polypeptide(L)'
;MSDRVTLYYNSADQATAIDAVGATNALLYFSDAQTPWNLRLPEAQINKYKSKPGFDKLFGAGCLTGTSANGGHIVSFCFTPEGLIHSMFLCREPEIFN
;
A
#
# COMPACT_ATOMS: atom_id res chain seq x y z
N MET A 1 11.43 14.91 -12.79
CA MET A 1 10.79 13.70 -12.22
C MET A 1 11.31 13.55 -10.80
N SER A 2 10.43 13.32 -9.83
CA SER A 2 10.87 13.09 -8.44
C SER A 2 11.24 11.62 -8.32
N ASP A 3 12.50 11.30 -8.07
CA ASP A 3 12.98 9.94 -7.77
C ASP A 3 12.52 9.45 -6.37
N ARG A 4 11.54 10.15 -5.78
CA ARG A 4 11.05 9.89 -4.43
C ARG A 4 9.66 9.30 -4.46
N VAL A 5 9.49 8.26 -3.66
CA VAL A 5 8.23 7.57 -3.38
C VAL A 5 7.72 8.04 -2.02
N THR A 6 6.44 8.35 -1.93
CA THR A 6 5.79 8.66 -0.66
C THR A 6 5.35 7.36 0.00
N LEU A 7 5.93 7.04 1.15
CA LEU A 7 5.67 5.81 1.89
C LEU A 7 4.79 6.07 3.12
N TYR A 8 3.74 5.28 3.26
CA TYR A 8 2.79 5.29 4.36
C TYR A 8 2.84 3.96 5.12
N TYR A 9 2.86 4.00 6.45
CA TYR A 9 2.85 2.82 7.33
C TYR A 9 1.64 2.86 8.27
N ASN A 10 0.74 1.88 8.20
CA ASN A 10 -0.45 1.74 9.07
C ASN A 10 -1.33 3.03 9.23
N SER A 11 -1.08 4.09 8.45
CA SER A 11 -1.68 5.42 8.63
C SER A 11 -1.75 6.15 7.29
N ALA A 12 -2.81 6.95 7.12
CA ALA A 12 -3.00 7.83 5.96
C ALA A 12 -2.34 9.22 6.11
N ASP A 13 -1.92 9.57 7.32
CA ASP A 13 -1.44 10.91 7.68
C ASP A 13 0.07 10.96 7.87
N GLN A 14 0.68 9.83 8.25
CA GLN A 14 2.12 9.72 8.43
C GLN A 14 2.76 9.19 7.16
N ALA A 15 3.51 10.07 6.49
CA ALA A 15 4.19 9.77 5.24
C ALA A 15 5.67 10.16 5.29
N THR A 16 6.52 9.35 4.67
CA THR A 16 7.95 9.67 4.47
C THR A 16 8.29 9.59 3.00
N ALA A 17 9.01 10.59 2.48
CA ALA A 17 9.53 10.55 1.12
C ALA A 17 10.88 9.82 1.10
N ILE A 18 10.95 8.70 0.38
CA ILE A 18 12.15 7.85 0.26
C ILE A 18 12.56 7.71 -1.20
N ASP A 19 13.82 7.39 -1.47
CA ASP A 19 14.26 7.07 -2.83
C ASP A 19 13.87 5.63 -3.24
N ALA A 20 14.21 5.22 -4.46
CA ALA A 20 13.90 3.89 -4.97
C ALA A 20 14.55 2.74 -4.16
N VAL A 21 15.75 2.96 -3.62
CA VAL A 21 16.45 1.97 -2.78
C VAL A 21 15.71 1.82 -1.44
N GLY A 22 15.37 2.95 -0.82
CA GLY A 22 14.55 3.00 0.40
C GLY A 22 13.18 2.36 0.19
N ALA A 23 12.53 2.59 -0.95
CA ALA A 23 11.26 1.96 -1.30
C ALA A 23 11.37 0.43 -1.39
N THR A 24 12.44 -0.07 -2.01
CA THR A 24 12.71 -1.51 -2.07
C THR A 24 12.98 -2.08 -0.67
N ASN A 25 13.79 -1.40 0.14
CA ASN A 25 14.07 -1.81 1.52
C ASN A 25 12.84 -1.76 2.42
N ALA A 26 11.91 -0.84 2.18
CA ALA A 26 10.65 -0.77 2.92
C ALA A 26 9.81 -2.03 2.76
N LEU A 27 9.94 -2.78 1.65
CA LEU A 27 9.25 -4.06 1.47
C LEU A 27 9.75 -5.15 2.44
N LEU A 28 10.93 -5.00 3.04
CA LEU A 28 11.38 -5.86 4.15
C LEU A 28 10.49 -5.73 5.38
N TYR A 29 9.68 -4.66 5.47
CA TYR A 29 8.55 -4.56 6.38
C TYR A 29 7.51 -5.66 6.16
N PHE A 30 7.67 -6.59 5.22
CA PHE A 30 6.82 -7.77 5.09
C PHE A 30 7.58 -9.09 5.08
N SER A 31 8.76 -9.15 5.72
CA SER A 31 9.58 -10.37 5.78
C SER A 31 8.86 -11.61 6.35
N ASP A 32 7.83 -11.40 7.17
CA ASP A 32 6.99 -12.41 7.84
C ASP A 32 5.61 -12.59 7.17
N ALA A 33 5.32 -11.86 6.09
CA ALA A 33 4.04 -11.98 5.41
C ALA A 33 3.90 -13.33 4.70
N GLN A 34 2.74 -13.96 4.86
CA GLN A 34 2.46 -15.23 4.22
C GLN A 34 2.24 -15.07 2.71
N THR A 35 2.92 -15.90 1.93
CA THR A 35 2.84 -15.98 0.46
C THR A 35 1.93 -17.14 0.02
N PRO A 36 1.34 -17.10 -1.19
CA PRO A 36 1.44 -16.02 -2.19
C PRO A 36 0.58 -14.81 -1.81
N TRP A 37 1.00 -13.63 -2.27
CA TRP A 37 0.21 -12.42 -2.16
C TRP A 37 -0.92 -12.40 -3.20
N ASN A 38 -2.09 -11.91 -2.81
CA ASN A 38 -3.14 -11.57 -3.76
C ASN A 38 -3.11 -10.06 -4.03
N LEU A 39 -2.61 -9.64 -5.19
CA LEU A 39 -2.49 -8.23 -5.59
C LEU A 39 -3.68 -7.72 -6.42
N ARG A 40 -4.71 -8.55 -6.64
CA ARG A 40 -5.90 -8.19 -7.42
C ARG A 40 -7.14 -8.36 -6.57
N LEU A 41 -7.21 -7.61 -5.48
CA LEU A 41 -8.35 -7.68 -4.59
C LEU A 41 -9.63 -7.23 -5.32
N PRO A 42 -10.78 -7.88 -5.06
CA PRO A 42 -12.07 -7.40 -5.54
C PRO A 42 -12.34 -5.97 -5.06
N GLU A 43 -13.02 -5.19 -5.88
CA GLU A 43 -13.34 -3.78 -5.57
C GLU A 43 -14.09 -3.63 -4.24
N ALA A 44 -14.96 -4.58 -3.88
CA ALA A 44 -15.65 -4.58 -2.59
C ALA A 44 -14.69 -4.58 -1.38
N GLN A 45 -13.58 -5.32 -1.46
CA GLN A 45 -12.56 -5.33 -0.40
C GLN A 45 -11.76 -4.03 -0.40
N ILE A 46 -11.40 -3.51 -1.57
CA ILE A 46 -10.72 -2.23 -1.70
C ILE A 46 -11.58 -1.10 -1.11
N ASN A 47 -12.88 -1.12 -1.37
CA ASN A 47 -13.83 -0.13 -0.85
C ASN A 47 -13.95 -0.18 0.69
N LYS A 48 -13.75 -1.35 1.32
CA LYS A 48 -13.63 -1.43 2.78
C LYS A 48 -12.44 -0.61 3.27
N TYR A 49 -11.29 -0.69 2.61
CA TYR A 49 -10.10 0.07 3.02
C TYR A 49 -10.26 1.58 2.80
N LYS A 50 -10.97 1.99 1.73
CA LYS A 50 -11.32 3.39 1.48
C LYS A 50 -12.30 3.98 2.50
N SER A 51 -13.06 3.15 3.22
CA SER A 51 -14.10 3.63 4.14
C SER A 51 -13.55 4.46 5.31
N LYS A 52 -12.26 4.31 5.64
CA LYS A 52 -11.60 5.08 6.69
C LYS A 52 -11.10 6.43 6.13
N PRO A 53 -11.36 7.55 6.83
CA PRO A 53 -10.90 8.87 6.39
C PRO A 53 -9.39 8.91 6.07
N GLY A 54 -9.04 9.53 4.95
CA GLY A 54 -7.66 9.71 4.50
C GLY A 54 -7.08 8.54 3.71
N PHE A 55 -7.67 7.34 3.79
CA PHE A 55 -7.19 6.16 3.07
C PHE A 55 -7.70 6.08 1.63
N ASP A 56 -8.75 6.83 1.26
CA ASP A 56 -9.34 6.86 -0.08
C ASP A 56 -8.29 7.12 -1.18
N LYS A 57 -7.37 8.07 -0.94
CA LYS A 57 -6.26 8.41 -1.85
C LYS A 57 -5.25 7.28 -2.02
N LEU A 58 -5.17 6.34 -1.07
CA LEU A 58 -4.19 5.25 -1.06
C LEU A 58 -4.68 4.01 -1.83
N PHE A 59 -5.95 3.96 -2.24
CA PHE A 59 -6.55 2.77 -2.87
C PHE A 59 -7.33 3.11 -4.16
N GLY A 60 -7.01 4.24 -4.79
CA GLY A 60 -7.72 4.79 -5.95
C GLY A 60 -7.49 4.05 -7.28
N ALA A 61 -8.04 4.60 -8.37
CA ALA A 61 -8.06 3.99 -9.71
C ALA A 61 -6.67 3.79 -10.36
N GLY A 62 -5.59 4.34 -9.78
CA GLY A 62 -4.21 4.14 -10.21
C GLY A 62 -3.39 3.26 -9.27
N CYS A 63 -4.04 2.54 -8.34
CA CYS A 63 -3.35 1.79 -7.30
C CYS A 63 -3.58 0.27 -7.43
N LEU A 64 -2.50 -0.50 -7.29
CA LEU A 64 -2.55 -1.94 -7.14
C LEU A 64 -2.60 -2.29 -5.65
N THR A 65 -3.74 -2.79 -5.20
CA THR A 65 -3.98 -3.15 -3.78
C THR A 65 -3.90 -4.65 -3.61
N GLY A 66 -3.22 -5.09 -2.54
CA GLY A 66 -3.08 -6.51 -2.26
C GLY A 66 -3.06 -6.87 -0.79
N THR A 67 -3.24 -8.16 -0.50
CA THR A 67 -3.10 -8.72 0.83
C THR A 67 -2.19 -9.97 0.85
N SER A 68 -1.60 -10.26 2.00
CA SER A 68 -0.93 -11.53 2.26
C SER A 68 -1.95 -12.68 2.28
N ALA A 69 -1.49 -13.93 2.14
CA ALA A 69 -2.36 -15.11 2.04
C ALA A 69 -3.36 -15.26 3.20
N ASN A 70 -2.96 -14.85 4.40
CA ASN A 70 -3.79 -14.86 5.61
C ASN A 70 -4.55 -13.54 5.87
N GLY A 71 -4.43 -12.54 5.01
CA GLY A 71 -5.03 -11.21 5.19
C GLY A 71 -4.40 -10.36 6.31
N GLY A 72 -3.32 -10.83 6.94
CA GLY A 72 -2.63 -10.11 8.02
C GLY A 72 -1.84 -8.87 7.57
N HIS A 73 -1.65 -8.70 6.27
CA HIS A 73 -0.95 -7.57 5.69
C HIS A 73 -1.71 -7.01 4.50
N ILE A 74 -1.66 -5.68 4.33
CA ILE A 74 -2.24 -4.97 3.19
C ILE A 74 -1.16 -4.11 2.56
N VAL A 75 -1.14 -4.10 1.23
CA VAL A 75 -0.32 -3.19 0.43
C VAL A 75 -1.16 -2.40 -0.54
N SER A 76 -0.72 -1.18 -0.84
CA SER A 76 -1.17 -0.48 -2.02
C SER A 76 -0.01 0.24 -2.69
N PHE A 77 0.14 0.03 -3.99
CA PHE A 77 1.14 0.68 -4.83
C PHE A 77 0.43 1.57 -5.84
N CYS A 78 0.59 2.89 -5.73
CA CYS A 78 -0.04 3.83 -6.65
C CYS A 78 0.96 4.34 -7.70
N PHE A 79 0.52 4.34 -8.95
CA PHE A 79 1.35 4.57 -10.11
C PHE A 79 1.04 5.90 -10.79
N THR A 80 2.08 6.55 -11.32
CA THR A 80 1.94 7.71 -12.21
C THR A 80 1.36 7.25 -13.56
N PRO A 81 0.90 8.17 -14.42
CA PRO A 81 0.45 7.83 -15.77
C PRO A 81 1.51 7.08 -16.59
N GLU A 82 2.79 7.29 -16.29
CA GLU A 82 3.93 6.62 -16.93
C GLU A 82 4.23 5.23 -16.34
N GLY A 83 3.47 4.79 -15.33
CA GLY A 83 3.61 3.48 -14.71
C GLY A 83 4.67 3.39 -13.61
N LEU A 84 5.17 4.52 -13.10
CA LEU A 84 6.13 4.55 -11.99
C LEU A 84 5.40 4.63 -10.64
N ILE A 85 5.89 3.92 -9.61
CA ILE A 85 5.33 4.03 -8.27
C ILE A 85 5.64 5.43 -7.71
N HIS A 86 4.61 6.19 -7.34
CA HIS A 86 4.77 7.49 -6.66
C HIS A 86 4.37 7.42 -5.18
N SER A 87 3.55 6.44 -4.79
CA SER A 87 3.27 6.19 -3.38
C SER A 87 3.07 4.71 -3.07
N MET A 88 3.45 4.34 -1.86
CA MET A 88 3.30 3.00 -1.31
C MET A 88 2.61 3.10 0.04
N PHE A 89 1.65 2.23 0.28
CA PHE A 89 1.07 1.98 1.59
C PHE A 89 1.42 0.57 2.03
N LEU A 90 2.00 0.43 3.21
CA LEU A 90 2.37 -0.85 3.81
C LEU A 90 1.68 -0.98 5.18
N CYS A 91 0.89 -2.03 5.36
CA CYS A 91 0.12 -2.24 6.58
C CYS A 91 0.30 -3.64 7.16
N ARG A 92 0.69 -3.70 8.43
CA ARG A 92 0.73 -4.92 9.28
C ARG A 92 -0.43 -5.01 10.25
N GLU A 93 -1.22 -3.95 10.38
CA GLU A 93 -2.33 -3.85 11.35
C GLU A 93 -3.65 -3.64 10.58
N PRO A 94 -4.15 -4.66 9.83
CA PRO A 94 -5.35 -4.52 9.02
C PRO A 94 -6.62 -4.21 9.85
N GLU A 95 -6.55 -4.38 11.17
CA GLU A 95 -7.59 -4.01 12.12
C GLU A 95 -7.95 -2.51 12.10
N ILE A 96 -7.05 -1.64 11.65
CA ILE A 96 -7.36 -0.20 11.46
C ILE A 96 -8.53 0.03 10.49
N PHE A 97 -8.84 -0.95 9.64
CA PHE A 97 -9.92 -0.94 8.67
C PHE A 97 -11.20 -1.65 9.14
N ASN A 98 -11.21 -2.22 10.34
CA ASN A 98 -12.39 -2.83 10.95
C ASN A 98 -13.29 -1.81 11.66
#